data_AF-A0A484YN19-F1
#
_entry.id   AF-A0A484YN19-F1
#
_cell.length_a   1.000
_cell.length_b   1.000
_cell.length_c   1.000
_cell.angle_alpha   90.00
_cell.angle_beta   90.00
_cell.angle_gamma   90.00
#
_symmetry.space_group_name_H-M   'P 1'
#
loop_
_entity.id
_entity.type
_entity.pdbx_description
1 polymer ?
#
loop_
_entity_poly.entity_id
_entity_poly.type
_entity_poly.pdbx_seq_one_letter_code
_entity_poly.pdbx_strand_id
1 'polypeptide(L)' 'MLEKVLPAVVSVRVEGTASQGQKIPEEFKKFFGDDLPDQPAQPFEGLGSGVIINANKGYVLTNKPCD' A
#
# COMPACT_ATOMS: atom_id res chain seq x y z
N MET A 1 -13.46 -16.43 22.93
CA MET A 1 -12.17 -15.85 22.51
C MET A 1 -12.39 -14.67 21.55
N LEU A 2 -13.12 -14.86 20.45
CA LEU A 2 -13.42 -13.81 19.48
C LEU A 2 -14.10 -12.58 20.09
N GLU A 3 -15.10 -12.76 20.96
CA GLU A 3 -15.77 -11.65 21.67
C GLU A 3 -14.81 -10.70 22.40
N LYS A 4 -13.65 -11.20 22.85
CA LYS A 4 -12.63 -10.38 23.53
C LYS A 4 -11.73 -9.60 22.56
N VAL A 5 -11.59 -10.07 21.32
CA VAL A 5 -10.65 -9.53 20.33
C VAL A 5 -11.34 -8.64 19.30
N LEU A 6 -12.60 -8.96 18.94
CA LEU A 6 -13.39 -8.19 17.98
C LEU A 6 -13.43 -6.67 18.27
N PRO A 7 -13.54 -6.20 19.53
CA PRO A 7 -13.53 -4.75 19.81
C PRO A 7 -12.21 -4.05 19.46
N ALA A 8 -11.10 -4.80 19.35
CA ALA A 8 -9.78 -4.25 19.05
C ALA A 8 -9.43 -4.28 17.55
N VAL A 9 -10.24 -4.94 16.72
CA VAL A 9 -10.01 -5.06 15.27
C VAL A 9 -10.72 -3.92 14.55
N VAL A 10 -10.01 -3.23 13.66
CA VAL A 10 -10.51 -2.09 12.90
C VAL A 10 -10.36 -2.31 11.39
N SER A 11 -11.23 -1.67 10.62
CA SER A 11 -11.08 -1.54 9.17
C SER A 11 -10.16 -0.36 8.85
N VAL A 12 -9.25 -0.55 7.91
CA VAL A 12 -8.29 0.47 7.47
C VAL A 12 -8.48 0.71 5.99
N ARG A 13 -8.71 1.97 5.61
CA ARG A 13 -8.65 2.44 4.22
C ARG A 13 -7.44 3.35 4.08
N VAL A 14 -6.61 3.10 3.08
CA VAL A 14 -5.48 3.94 2.71
C VAL A 14 -5.68 4.47 1.31
N GLU A 15 -5.31 5.72 1.11
CA GLU A 15 -5.33 6.40 -0.18
C GLU A 15 -3.99 7.14 -0.30
N GLY A 16 -3.40 7.13 -1.48
CA GLY A 16 -2.13 7.79 -1.71
C GLY A 16 -1.79 7.88 -3.19
N THR A 17 -0.63 8.42 -3.50
CA THR A 17 -0.07 8.42 -4.85
C THR A 17 1.27 7.71 -4.82
N ALA A 18 1.46 6.76 -5.72
CA ALA A 18 2.69 5.99 -5.84
C ALA A 18 3.24 6.13 -7.25
N SER A 19 4.53 6.46 -7.36
CA SER A 19 5.27 6.34 -8.62
C SER A 19 5.62 4.86 -8.81
N GLN A 20 4.82 4.13 -9.59
CA GLN A 20 5.25 2.83 -10.08
C GLN A 20 6.38 3.03 -11.08
N GLY A 21 7.62 2.77 -10.65
CA GLY A 21 8.74 2.68 -11.58
C GLY A 21 8.45 1.57 -12.58
N GLN A 22 8.50 1.88 -13.88
CA GLN A 22 8.37 0.88 -14.93
C GLN A 22 9.48 -0.17 -14.78
N LYS A 23 9.14 -1.35 -14.25
CA LYS A 23 10.02 -2.52 -14.26
C LYS A 23 10.00 -3.12 -15.67
N ILE A 24 10.61 -2.42 -16.62
CA ILE A 24 10.76 -2.93 -17.98
C ILE A 24 11.78 -4.06 -17.94
N PRO A 25 11.40 -5.28 -18.35
CA PRO A 25 12.35 -6.38 -18.49
C PRO A 25 13.49 -5.97 -19.44
N GLU A 26 14.71 -6.42 -19.16
CA GLU A 26 15.92 -6.02 -19.88
C GLU A 26 15.80 -6.22 -21.40
N GLU A 27 15.04 -7.23 -21.83
CA GLU A 27 14.80 -7.57 -23.24
C GLU A 27 14.05 -6.45 -23.99
N PHE A 28 13.21 -5.68 -23.28
CA PHE A 28 12.41 -4.60 -23.85
C PHE A 28 13.10 -3.23 -23.74
N LYS A 29 14.14 -3.09 -22.91
CA LYS A 29 14.90 -1.82 -22.82
C LYS A 29 15.54 -1.42 -24.14
N LYS A 30 15.94 -2.37 -24.98
CA LYS A 30 16.52 -2.09 -26.30
C LYS A 30 15.54 -1.41 -27.27
N PHE A 31 14.23 -1.60 -27.06
CA PHE A 31 13.19 -1.08 -27.94
C PHE A 31 12.51 0.18 -27.40
N PHE A 32 12.55 0.40 -26.08
CA PHE A 32 11.80 1.47 -25.42
C PHE A 32 12.66 2.37 -24.50
N GLY A 33 13.95 2.05 -24.30
CA GLY A 33 14.75 2.49 -23.14
C GLY A 33 15.10 3.98 -23.00
N ASP A 34 15.06 4.79 -24.07
CA ASP A 34 15.44 6.22 -24.01
C ASP A 34 14.27 7.19 -24.27
N ASP A 35 13.12 6.70 -24.76
CA ASP A 35 11.96 7.53 -25.15
C ASP A 35 10.73 7.34 -24.25
N LEU A 36 10.86 6.55 -23.17
CA LEU A 36 9.73 6.35 -22.26
C LEU A 36 9.56 7.57 -21.35
N PRO A 37 8.40 8.22 -21.37
CA PRO A 37 8.11 9.30 -20.44
C PRO A 37 8.09 8.75 -19.02
N ASP A 38 8.64 9.52 -18.07
CA ASP A 38 8.49 9.25 -16.64
C ASP A 38 7.00 9.06 -16.33
N GLN A 39 6.66 7.88 -15.79
CA GLN A 39 5.28 7.57 -15.52
C GLN A 39 4.82 8.42 -14.32
N PRO A 40 3.78 9.25 -14.48
CA PRO A 40 3.32 10.11 -13.40
C PRO A 40 2.85 9.25 -12.22
N ALA A 41 3.03 9.76 -11.00
CA ALA A 41 2.54 9.10 -9.81
C ALA A 41 1.03 8.84 -9.94
N GLN A 42 0.63 7.58 -9.78
CA GLN A 42 -0.76 7.17 -9.92
C GLN A 42 -1.42 7.11 -8.54
N PRO A 43 -2.68 7.56 -8.42
CA PRO A 43 -3.43 7.36 -7.19
C PRO A 43 -3.64 5.86 -6.96
N PHE A 44 -3.51 5.44 -5.71
CA PHE A 44 -3.82 4.09 -5.28
C PHE A 44 -4.73 4.14 -4.06
N GLU A 45 -5.54 3.09 -3.93
CA GLU A 45 -6.35 2.84 -2.74
C GLU A 45 -6.08 1.42 -2.24
N GLY A 46 -6.09 1.26 -0.91
CA GLY A 46 -5.92 -0.03 -0.26
C GLY A 46 -6.94 -0.20 0.85
N LEU A 47 -7.51 -1.39 0.94
CA LEU A 47 -8.35 -1.81 2.06
C LEU A 47 -7.61 -2.86 2.87
N GLY A 48 -7.74 -2.79 4.19
CA GLY A 48 -7.06 -3.70 5.10
C GLY A 48 -7.71 -3.76 6.47
N SER A 49 -7.10 -4.55 7.34
CA SER A 49 -7.49 -4.68 8.73
C SER A 49 -6.32 -4.33 9.63
N GLY A 50 -6.62 -3.72 10.76
CA GLY A 50 -5.64 -3.39 11.78
C GLY A 50 -6.09 -3.84 13.16
N VAL A 51 -5.14 -3.90 14.10
CA VAL A 51 -5.39 -4.20 15.51
C VAL A 51 -4.92 -3.03 16.36
N ILE A 52 -5.79 -2.52 17.23
CA ILE A 52 -5.45 -1.48 18.20
C ILE A 52 -4.51 -2.08 19.26
N ILE A 53 -3.28 -1.58 19.33
CA ILE A 53 -2.28 -2.03 20.32
C ILE A 53 -2.16 -1.05 21.49
N ASN A 54 -2.55 0.21 21.30
CA ASN A 54 -2.62 1.21 22.36
C ASN A 54 -3.70 2.25 22.05
N ALA A 55 -4.85 2.15 22.70
CA ALA A 55 -5.97 3.08 22.49
C ALA A 55 -5.66 4.49 23.00
N ASN A 56 -4.92 4.63 24.12
CA ASN A 56 -4.60 5.93 24.73
C ASN A 56 -3.67 6.77 23.84
N LYS A 57 -2.79 6.12 23.07
CA LYS A 57 -1.89 6.76 22.11
C LYS A 57 -2.41 6.75 20.67
N GLY A 58 -3.51 6.05 20.40
CA GLY A 58 -4.07 5.87 19.05
C GLY A 58 -3.23 4.99 18.12
N TYR A 59 -2.48 4.01 18.65
CA TYR A 59 -1.62 3.14 17.83
C TYR A 59 -2.38 1.91 17.31
N VAL A 60 -2.27 1.70 16.00
CA VAL A 60 -2.85 0.57 15.26
C VAL A 60 -1.74 -0.14 14.51
N LEU A 61 -1.69 -1.47 14.63
CA LEU A 61 -0.82 -2.32 13.83
C LEU A 61 -1.57 -2.81 12.58
N THR A 62 -1.00 -2.61 11.39
CA THR A 62 -1.52 -3.11 10.11
C THR A 62 -0.37 -3.66 9.29
N ASN A 63 -0.67 -4.50 8.30
CA ASN A 63 0.32 -4.87 7.31
C ASN A 63 0.65 -3.68 6.40
N LYS A 64 1.89 -3.61 5.91
CA LYS A 64 2.28 -2.69 4.85
C LYS A 64 1.56 -3.10 3.56
N PRO A 65 0.94 -2.19 2.79
CA PRO A 65 0.40 -2.51 1.48
C PRO A 65 1.51 -3.06 0.55
N CYS A 66 1.20 -4.09 -0.22
CA CYS A 66 2.07 -4.51 -1.33
C CYS A 66 1.87 -3.53 -2.49
N ASP A 67 2.92 -2.81 -2.84
CA ASP A 67 3.12 -2.18 -4.15
C ASP A 67 4.35 -2.80 -4.82
#